data_AF-A0A929KKI1-F1
#
_entry.id   AF-A0A929KKI1-F1
#
_cell.length_a   1.000
_cell.length_b   1.000
_cell.length_c   1.000
_cell.angle_alpha   90.00
_cell.angle_beta   90.00
_cell.angle_gamma   90.00
#
_symmetry.space_group_name_H-M   'P 1'
#
loop_
_entity.id
_entity.type
_entity.pdbx_description
1 polymer ?
#
loop_
_entity_poly.entity_id
_entity_poly.type
_entity_poly.pdbx_seq_one_letter_code
_entity_poly.pdbx_strand_id
1 'polypeptide(L)'
;MVSTASMAEIAALIGDPARANMMQALMDGRALTAGELASLAGITPQTASGHLRQLTQSGLLTVWTQGRHRYHRLATPQVARLLESLMLVAAGTATPRLRTGPRDEAMRRARTCYDHIAGRLGVALADSMERNGWVEMQEEAAIVTSDGARFLASLGLELGEAPPRRQARALPLCTLCLDWSERRPHLAGRLGKALCEHGIGAGWLRKRPASRTLEITPEGERGYRERFLIEALG
;
A
#
# COMPACT_ATOMS: atom_id res chain seq x y z
N MET A 1 18.71 -21.60 3.37
CA MET A 1 17.43 -22.31 3.54
C MET A 1 16.72 -21.65 4.71
N VAL A 2 15.49 -21.17 4.55
CA VAL A 2 14.73 -20.56 5.67
C VAL A 2 14.45 -21.67 6.69
N SER A 3 14.90 -21.51 7.93
CA SER A 3 14.58 -22.47 9.00
C SER A 3 13.26 -22.08 9.66
N THR A 4 12.49 -23.07 10.12
CA THR A 4 11.29 -22.83 10.93
C THR A 4 11.59 -21.98 12.17
N ALA A 5 12.80 -22.11 12.73
CA ALA A 5 13.31 -21.26 13.81
C ALA A 5 13.41 -19.79 13.39
N SER A 6 14.04 -19.49 12.25
CA SER A 6 14.14 -18.10 11.73
C SER A 6 12.76 -17.47 11.45
N MET A 7 11.80 -18.26 10.97
CA MET A 7 10.41 -17.82 10.79
C MET A 7 9.75 -17.49 12.13
N ALA A 8 9.91 -18.36 13.13
CA ALA A 8 9.38 -18.16 14.48
C ALA A 8 10.00 -16.95 15.18
N GLU A 9 11.29 -16.70 15.00
CA GLU A 9 11.98 -15.52 15.54
C GLU A 9 11.40 -14.22 14.98
N ILE A 10 11.22 -14.13 13.65
CA ILE A 10 10.60 -12.95 13.02
C ILE A 10 9.15 -12.78 13.49
N ALA A 11 8.37 -13.87 13.56
CA ALA A 11 7.00 -13.82 14.04
C ALA A 11 6.92 -13.36 15.50
N ALA A 12 7.81 -13.83 16.38
CA ALA A 12 7.89 -13.43 17.79
C ALA A 12 8.30 -11.95 17.95
N LEU A 13 9.17 -11.44 17.07
CA LEU A 13 9.50 -10.03 17.04
C LEU A 13 8.28 -9.18 16.62
N ILE A 14 7.53 -9.60 15.61
CA ILE A 14 6.36 -8.83 15.16
C ILE A 14 5.19 -8.93 16.15
N GLY A 15 5.03 -10.07 16.84
CA GLY A 15 3.91 -10.37 17.73
C GLY A 15 3.83 -9.55 19.04
N ASP A 16 4.78 -8.66 19.30
CA ASP A 16 4.75 -7.75 20.44
C ASP A 16 3.97 -6.47 20.10
N PRO A 17 2.99 -6.06 20.91
CA PRO A 17 2.14 -4.91 20.59
C PRO A 17 2.91 -3.60 20.37
N ALA A 18 3.97 -3.33 21.13
CA ALA A 18 4.73 -2.10 20.98
C ALA A 18 5.55 -2.13 19.68
N ARG A 19 6.20 -3.25 19.37
CA ARG A 19 6.93 -3.43 18.10
C ARG A 19 5.98 -3.34 16.90
N ALA A 20 4.82 -3.99 16.98
CA ALA A 20 3.79 -3.90 15.94
C ALA A 20 3.32 -2.46 15.71
N ASN A 21 3.08 -1.68 16.78
CA ASN A 21 2.69 -0.27 16.66
C ASN A 21 3.80 0.58 16.02
N MET A 22 5.07 0.38 16.40
CA MET A 22 6.20 1.07 15.79
C MET A 22 6.36 0.73 14.30
N MET A 23 6.27 -0.55 13.95
CA MET A 23 6.35 -0.98 12.55
C MET A 23 5.17 -0.47 11.72
N GLN A 24 3.97 -0.44 12.31
CA GLN A 24 2.79 0.17 11.69
C GLN A 24 2.98 1.67 11.43
N ALA A 25 3.58 2.41 12.37
CA ALA A 25 3.87 3.83 12.20
C ALA A 25 4.84 4.12 11.04
N LEU A 26 5.67 3.14 10.66
CA LEU A 26 6.64 3.25 9.56
C LEU A 26 6.07 2.79 8.21
N MET A 27 4.80 2.35 8.16
CA MET A 27 4.18 1.79 6.95
C MET A 27 4.00 2.80 5.83
N ASP A 28 3.89 4.09 6.16
CA ASP A 28 3.88 5.17 5.18
C ASP A 28 5.26 5.45 4.58
N GLY A 29 6.29 4.71 4.99
CA GLY A 29 7.64 4.83 4.48
C GLY A 29 8.41 6.02 5.04
N ARG A 30 7.90 6.81 5.98
CA ARG A 30 8.70 7.85 6.64
C ARG A 30 9.77 7.22 7.54
N ALA A 31 10.77 8.04 7.85
CA ALA A 31 11.76 7.73 8.86
C ALA A 31 11.39 8.44 10.16
N LEU A 32 11.33 7.70 11.26
CA LEU A 32 10.96 8.27 12.56
C LEU A 32 12.07 8.04 13.59
N THR A 33 12.22 8.99 14.49
CA THR A 33 13.14 8.88 15.63
C THR A 33 12.61 7.90 16.67
N ALA A 34 13.50 7.42 17.55
CA ALA A 34 13.12 6.58 18.66
C ALA A 34 12.08 7.23 19.59
N GLY A 35 12.14 8.55 19.78
CA GLY A 35 11.18 9.30 20.60
C GLY A 35 9.78 9.34 19.98
N GLU A 36 9.68 9.59 18.68
CA GLU A 36 8.41 9.56 17.94
C GLU A 36 7.79 8.16 17.98
N LEU A 37 8.60 7.12 17.73
CA LEU A 37 8.15 5.72 17.77
C LEU A 37 7.73 5.29 19.18
N ALA A 38 8.43 5.76 20.22
CA ALA A 38 8.05 5.51 21.61
C ALA A 38 6.67 6.11 21.93
N SER A 39 6.43 7.35 21.52
CA SER A 39 5.15 8.04 21.69
C SER A 39 4.00 7.29 20.98
N LEU A 40 4.20 6.93 19.71
CA LEU A 40 3.21 6.20 18.92
C LEU A 40 2.91 4.80 19.46
N ALA A 41 3.91 4.14 20.05
CA ALA A 41 3.75 2.83 20.67
C ALA A 41 3.22 2.88 22.11
N GLY A 42 3.13 4.06 22.72
CA GLY A 42 2.68 4.24 24.11
C GLY A 42 3.67 3.70 25.15
N ILE A 43 4.97 3.78 24.88
CA ILE A 43 6.03 3.28 25.77
C ILE A 43 7.13 4.32 26.02
N THR A 44 8.03 4.03 26.96
CA THR A 44 9.17 4.93 27.25
C THR A 44 10.24 4.89 26.14
N PRO A 45 11.02 5.97 25.94
CA PRO A 45 12.15 5.98 25.01
C PRO A 45 13.20 4.89 25.30
N GLN A 46 13.41 4.55 26.57
CA GLN A 46 14.32 3.48 27.01
C GLN A 46 13.83 2.11 26.52
N THR A 47 12.55 1.80 26.74
CA THR A 47 11.92 0.57 26.23
C THR A 47 11.95 0.53 24.70
N ALA A 48 11.64 1.65 24.05
CA ALA A 48 11.68 1.77 22.59
C ALA A 48 13.06 1.47 22.02
N SER A 49 14.13 1.96 22.65
CA SER A 49 15.51 1.71 22.21
C SER A 49 15.87 0.21 22.21
N GLY A 50 15.35 -0.56 23.17
CA GLY A 50 15.50 -2.01 23.22
C GLY A 50 14.80 -2.70 22.04
N HIS A 51 13.54 -2.36 21.81
CA HIS A 51 12.75 -2.89 20.68
C HIS A 51 13.35 -2.53 19.32
N LEU A 52 13.73 -1.26 19.11
CA LEU A 52 14.31 -0.79 17.86
C LEU A 52 15.64 -1.48 17.56
N ARG A 53 16.43 -1.81 18.60
CA ARG A 53 17.65 -2.59 18.45
C ARG A 53 17.35 -4.00 17.96
N GLN A 54 16.41 -4.71 18.59
CA GLN A 54 16.00 -6.06 18.17
C GLN A 54 15.47 -6.08 16.73
N LEU A 55 14.62 -5.12 16.38
CA LEU A 55 14.05 -4.98 15.04
C LEU A 55 15.12 -4.63 13.99
N THR A 56 16.12 -3.83 14.35
CA THR A 56 17.23 -3.50 13.43
C THR A 56 18.16 -4.70 13.24
N GLN A 57 18.52 -5.41 14.32
CA GLN A 57 19.42 -6.57 14.28
C GLN A 57 18.83 -7.75 13.49
N SER A 58 17.50 -7.91 13.52
CA SER A 58 16.77 -8.91 12.73
C SER A 58 16.50 -8.50 11.29
N GLY A 59 16.94 -7.31 10.87
CA GLY A 59 16.73 -6.81 9.50
C GLY A 59 15.29 -6.40 9.19
N LEU A 60 14.43 -6.22 10.20
CA LEU A 60 13.07 -5.70 10.02
C LEU A 60 13.07 -4.17 9.84
N LEU A 61 14.00 -3.48 10.51
CA LEU A 61 14.23 -2.05 10.36
C LEU A 61 15.65 -1.75 9.87
N THR A 62 15.78 -0.64 9.16
CA THR A 62 17.07 0.02 8.91
C THR A 62 17.15 1.29 9.75
N VAL A 63 18.37 1.70 10.09
CA VAL A 63 18.66 2.91 10.87
C VAL A 63 19.78 3.70 10.22
N TRP A 64 19.62 5.01 10.14
CA TRP A 64 20.71 5.93 9.79
C TRP A 64 20.77 7.07 10.79
N THR A 65 21.95 7.67 10.88
CA THR A 65 22.22 8.79 11.77
C THR A 65 22.24 10.07 10.96
N GLN A 66 21.49 11.07 11.39
CA GLN A 66 21.56 12.43 10.86
C GLN A 66 21.71 13.39 12.03
N GLY A 67 22.91 13.95 12.17
CA GLY A 67 23.29 14.74 13.33
C GLY A 67 23.21 13.92 14.62
N ARG A 68 22.46 14.42 15.62
CA ARG A 68 22.28 13.75 16.92
C ARG A 68 21.16 12.72 16.94
N HIS A 69 20.38 12.62 15.87
CA HIS A 69 19.19 11.78 15.82
C HIS A 69 19.44 10.52 14.98
N ARG A 70 18.86 9.42 15.46
CA ARG A 70 18.80 8.14 14.75
C ARG A 70 17.39 7.97 14.20
N TYR A 71 17.30 7.76 12.90
CA TYR A 71 16.04 7.60 12.19
C TYR A 71 15.87 6.15 11.77
N HIS A 72 14.70 5.60 12.05
CA HIS A 72 14.34 4.21 11.76
C HIS A 72 13.30 4.17 10.65
N ARG A 73 13.42 3.16 9.78
CA ARG A 73 12.47 2.88 8.68
C ARG A 73 12.35 1.37 8.51
N LEU A 74 11.25 0.88 7.93
CA LEU A 74 11.18 -0.50 7.45
C LEU A 74 12.38 -0.79 6.54
N ALA A 75 13.07 -1.91 6.78
CA ALA A 75 14.34 -2.20 6.13
C ALA A 75 14.18 -2.37 4.62
N THR A 76 13.10 -3.04 4.19
CA THR A 76 12.86 -3.38 2.79
C THR A 76 11.37 -3.32 2.45
N PRO A 77 11.01 -3.19 1.17
CA PRO A 77 9.62 -3.36 0.71
C PRO A 77 9.03 -4.73 1.08
N GLN A 78 9.86 -5.78 1.25
CA GLN A 78 9.38 -7.10 1.65
C GLN A 78 8.80 -7.11 3.08
N VAL A 79 9.42 -6.37 4.00
CA VAL A 79 8.90 -6.21 5.38
C VAL A 79 7.53 -5.54 5.36
N ALA A 80 7.34 -4.53 4.50
CA ALA A 80 6.04 -3.88 4.35
C ALA A 80 4.95 -4.87 3.87
N ARG A 81 5.22 -5.74 2.88
CA ARG A 81 4.20 -6.74 2.45
C ARG A 81 3.91 -7.78 3.51
N LEU A 82 4.91 -8.18 4.27
CA LEU A 82 4.70 -9.06 5.42
C LEU A 82 3.70 -8.43 6.40
N LEU A 83 3.92 -7.16 6.77
CA LEU A 83 3.02 -6.44 7.68
C LEU A 83 1.62 -6.26 7.08
N GLU A 84 1.50 -5.90 5.80
CA GLU A 84 0.21 -5.79 5.10
C GLU A 84 -0.55 -7.12 5.11
N SER A 85 0.14 -8.23 4.81
CA SER A 85 -0.43 -9.58 4.82
C SER A 85 -0.88 -10.01 6.22
N LEU A 86 -0.07 -9.74 7.24
CA LEU A 86 -0.43 -10.03 8.63
C LEU A 86 -1.64 -9.21 9.09
N MET A 87 -1.70 -7.92 8.73
CA MET A 87 -2.83 -7.05 9.05
C MET A 87 -4.11 -7.54 8.39
N LEU A 88 -4.03 -8.08 7.17
CA LEU A 88 -5.15 -8.67 6.46
C LEU A 88 -5.67 -9.94 7.14
N VAL A 89 -4.77 -10.85 7.55
CA VAL A 89 -5.15 -12.06 8.30
C VAL A 89 -5.75 -11.70 9.66
N ALA A 90 -5.14 -10.76 10.38
CA ALA A 90 -5.67 -10.25 11.65
C ALA A 90 -7.04 -9.57 11.47
N ALA A 91 -7.27 -8.97 10.31
CA ALA A 91 -8.54 -8.36 9.98
C ALA A 91 -9.70 -9.38 9.92
N GLY A 92 -9.46 -10.57 9.39
CA GLY A 92 -10.48 -11.64 9.34
C GLY A 92 -10.81 -12.26 10.70
N THR A 93 -9.94 -12.10 11.69
CA THR A 93 -10.06 -12.76 13.01
C THR A 93 -10.47 -11.81 14.15
N ALA A 94 -10.38 -10.50 13.95
CA ALA A 94 -10.68 -9.51 14.98
C ALA A 94 -12.17 -9.11 15.03
N THR A 95 -12.80 -9.22 16.20
CA THR A 95 -13.95 -8.37 16.56
C THR A 95 -13.51 -6.91 16.52
N PRO A 96 -14.28 -5.98 15.92
CA PRO A 96 -13.82 -4.62 15.66
C PRO A 96 -13.64 -3.84 16.97
N ARG A 97 -12.42 -3.88 17.53
CA ARG A 97 -11.98 -2.85 18.47
C ARG A 97 -11.63 -1.62 17.64
N LEU A 98 -12.64 -0.80 17.42
CA LEU A 98 -12.51 0.55 16.87
C LEU A 98 -11.50 1.32 17.73
N ARG A 99 -10.24 1.37 17.29
CA ARG A 99 -9.39 2.53 17.55
C ARG A 99 -9.63 3.51 16.42
N THR A 100 -10.64 4.35 16.61
CA THR A 100 -10.95 5.51 15.78
C THR A 100 -10.18 6.72 16.31
N GLY A 101 -9.15 7.10 15.57
CA GLY A 101 -8.20 8.21 15.79
C GLY A 101 -7.03 7.97 14.82
N PRO A 102 -6.51 8.98 14.09
CA PRO A 102 -6.14 8.78 12.70
C PRO A 102 -4.97 7.79 12.55
N ARG A 103 -5.31 6.55 12.16
CA ARG A 103 -4.46 5.79 11.25
C ARG A 103 -4.40 6.65 9.99
N ASP A 104 -3.29 7.35 9.81
CA ASP A 104 -3.07 8.49 8.90
C ASP A 104 -4.15 8.59 7.80
N GLU A 105 -5.10 9.51 7.98
CA GLU A 105 -6.23 9.69 7.07
C GLU A 105 -5.74 9.90 5.63
N ALA A 106 -4.59 10.55 5.44
CA ALA A 106 -4.01 10.72 4.13
C ALA A 106 -3.56 9.37 3.53
N MET A 107 -3.00 8.46 4.34
CA MET A 107 -2.58 7.12 3.92
C MET A 107 -3.77 6.20 3.59
N ARG A 108 -4.91 6.41 4.25
CA ARG A 108 -6.18 5.73 3.91
C ARG A 108 -6.81 6.31 2.65
N ARG A 109 -6.77 7.64 2.48
CA ARG A 109 -7.36 8.33 1.33
C ARG A 109 -6.68 7.93 0.03
N ALA A 110 -5.36 8.07 -0.07
CA ALA A 110 -4.59 7.66 -1.23
C ALA A 110 -3.11 7.40 -0.90
N ARG A 111 -2.57 6.28 -1.39
CA ARG A 111 -1.16 5.91 -1.21
C ARG A 111 -0.66 5.03 -2.35
N THR A 112 0.64 4.81 -2.43
CA THR A 112 1.20 3.72 -3.23
C THR A 112 1.23 2.42 -2.43
N CYS A 113 0.63 1.36 -2.98
CA CYS A 113 0.96 -0.02 -2.62
C CYS A 113 2.01 -0.50 -3.62
N TYR A 114 3.28 -0.41 -3.24
CA TYR A 114 4.42 -0.59 -4.16
C TYR A 114 4.42 0.43 -5.30
N ASP A 115 3.93 0.04 -6.46
CA ASP A 115 3.91 0.77 -7.72
C ASP A 115 2.50 1.13 -8.22
N HIS A 116 1.45 0.73 -7.50
CA HIS A 116 0.06 1.02 -7.85
C HIS A 116 -0.67 1.83 -6.76
N ILE A 117 -1.82 2.41 -7.12
CA ILE A 117 -2.63 3.23 -6.21
C ILE A 117 -3.43 2.34 -5.27
N ALA A 118 -3.42 2.69 -3.99
CA ALA A 118 -4.12 2.02 -2.91
C ALA A 118 -4.82 3.02 -1.98
N GLY A 119 -5.52 2.51 -0.97
CA GLY A 119 -6.45 3.25 -0.14
C GLY A 119 -7.81 3.41 -0.82
N ARG A 120 -8.61 4.33 -0.30
CA ARG A 120 -9.97 4.64 -0.80
C ARG A 120 -9.97 4.98 -2.28
N LEU A 121 -8.97 5.73 -2.76
CA LEU A 121 -8.81 6.00 -4.19
C LEU A 121 -8.55 4.73 -5.01
N GLY A 122 -7.65 3.84 -4.55
CA GLY A 122 -7.33 2.61 -5.26
C GLY A 122 -8.53 1.67 -5.38
N VAL A 123 -9.30 1.54 -4.31
CA VAL A 123 -10.55 0.75 -4.31
C VAL A 123 -11.62 1.43 -5.16
N ALA A 124 -11.79 2.75 -5.07
CA ALA A 124 -12.76 3.47 -5.90
C ALA A 124 -12.46 3.38 -7.40
N LEU A 125 -11.17 3.35 -7.78
CA LEU A 125 -10.74 3.07 -9.14
C LEU A 125 -11.14 1.67 -9.58
N ALA A 126 -10.87 0.65 -8.77
CA ALA A 126 -11.26 -0.72 -9.05
C ALA A 126 -12.79 -0.85 -9.23
N ASP A 127 -13.55 -0.31 -8.29
CA ASP A 127 -15.02 -0.28 -8.32
C ASP A 127 -15.55 0.45 -9.54
N SER A 128 -14.93 1.55 -9.93
CA SER A 128 -15.35 2.29 -11.12
C SER A 128 -15.07 1.51 -12.40
N MET A 129 -13.87 0.95 -12.54
CA MET A 129 -13.51 0.20 -13.74
C MET A 129 -14.40 -1.03 -13.91
N GLU A 130 -14.79 -1.70 -12.81
CA GLU A 130 -15.74 -2.81 -12.85
C GLU A 130 -17.16 -2.33 -13.19
N ARG A 131 -17.68 -1.32 -12.50
CA ARG A 131 -19.04 -0.79 -12.72
C ARG A 131 -19.27 -0.29 -14.14
N ASN A 132 -18.24 0.25 -14.79
CA ASN A 132 -18.30 0.73 -16.17
C ASN A 132 -18.00 -0.36 -17.21
N GLY A 133 -17.80 -1.61 -16.79
CA GLY A 133 -17.48 -2.73 -17.68
C GLY A 133 -16.12 -2.59 -18.37
N TRP A 134 -15.20 -1.79 -17.82
CA TRP A 134 -13.83 -1.65 -18.35
C TRP A 134 -12.91 -2.77 -17.89
N VAL A 135 -13.19 -3.34 -16.71
CA VAL A 135 -12.58 -4.59 -16.25
C VAL A 135 -13.64 -5.57 -15.78
N GLU A 136 -13.36 -6.85 -15.97
CA GLU A 136 -14.11 -7.94 -15.39
C GLU A 136 -13.28 -8.53 -14.24
N MET A 137 -13.78 -8.45 -13.01
CA MET A 137 -13.11 -8.97 -11.83
C MET A 137 -13.25 -10.50 -11.77
N GLN A 138 -12.13 -11.17 -11.54
CA GLN A 138 -12.05 -12.59 -11.24
C GLN A 138 -11.43 -12.79 -9.85
N GLU A 139 -11.24 -14.05 -9.44
CA GLU A 139 -10.83 -14.38 -8.07
C GLU A 139 -9.44 -13.81 -7.69
N GLU A 140 -8.48 -13.80 -8.62
CA GLU A 140 -7.11 -13.31 -8.36
C GLU A 140 -6.64 -12.21 -9.34
N ALA A 141 -7.41 -11.94 -10.39
CA ALA A 141 -7.03 -11.07 -11.48
C ALA A 141 -8.23 -10.29 -12.04
N ALA A 142 -7.95 -9.27 -12.83
CA ALA A 142 -8.97 -8.58 -13.61
C ALA A 142 -8.62 -8.63 -15.09
N ILE A 143 -9.62 -8.88 -15.93
CA ILE A 143 -9.49 -8.85 -17.38
C ILE A 143 -9.93 -7.49 -17.89
N VAL A 144 -9.05 -6.79 -18.61
CA VAL A 144 -9.43 -5.55 -19.29
C VAL A 144 -10.29 -5.89 -20.51
N THR A 145 -11.51 -5.34 -20.56
CA THR A 145 -12.43 -5.54 -21.67
C THR A 145 -12.01 -4.72 -22.89
N SER A 146 -12.60 -4.96 -24.06
CA SER A 146 -12.37 -4.13 -25.25
C SER A 146 -12.74 -2.66 -25.00
N ASP A 147 -13.77 -2.40 -24.19
CA ASP A 147 -14.20 -1.06 -23.83
C ASP A 147 -13.22 -0.40 -22.87
N GLY A 148 -12.71 -1.18 -21.91
CA GLY A 148 -11.63 -0.75 -21.02
C GLY A 148 -10.35 -0.40 -21.78
N ALA A 149 -9.97 -1.20 -22.76
CA ALA A 149 -8.80 -0.92 -23.60
C ALA A 149 -8.96 0.41 -24.37
N ARG A 150 -10.15 0.68 -24.95
CA ARG A 150 -10.45 1.96 -25.61
C ARG A 150 -10.42 3.13 -24.62
N PHE A 151 -10.97 2.95 -23.43
CA PHE A 151 -10.91 3.95 -22.37
C PHE A 151 -9.47 4.25 -21.95
N LEU A 152 -8.65 3.22 -21.72
CA LEU A 152 -7.24 3.38 -21.37
C LEU A 152 -6.45 4.09 -22.47
N ALA A 153 -6.68 3.74 -23.74
CA ALA A 153 -6.08 4.45 -24.87
C ALA A 153 -6.50 5.93 -24.90
N SER A 154 -7.74 6.27 -24.52
CA SER A 154 -8.19 7.67 -24.41
C SER A 154 -7.49 8.49 -23.32
N LEU A 155 -6.82 7.81 -22.38
CA LEU A 155 -5.95 8.40 -21.35
C LEU A 155 -4.46 8.40 -21.77
N GLY A 156 -4.15 7.91 -22.97
CA GLY A 156 -2.77 7.71 -23.44
C GLY A 156 -2.09 6.48 -22.83
N LEU A 157 -2.85 5.53 -22.28
CA LEU A 157 -2.33 4.31 -21.66
C LEU A 157 -2.36 3.14 -22.65
N GLU A 158 -1.23 2.89 -23.32
CA GLU A 158 -1.06 1.73 -24.20
C GLU A 158 -0.54 0.52 -23.41
N LEU A 159 -1.46 -0.20 -22.80
CA LEU A 159 -1.21 -1.49 -22.18
C LEU A 159 -1.22 -2.55 -23.29
N GLY A 160 -0.09 -2.69 -24.00
CA GLY A 160 0.03 -3.54 -25.21
C GLY A 160 -0.65 -4.91 -25.10
N GLU A 161 -1.06 -5.46 -26.25
CA GLU A 161 -2.02 -6.56 -26.38
C GLU A 161 -1.83 -7.73 -25.39
N ALA A 162 -2.96 -8.29 -24.95
CA ALA A 162 -2.96 -9.54 -24.21
C ALA A 162 -2.21 -10.61 -25.03
N PRO A 163 -1.24 -11.33 -24.45
CA PRO A 163 -0.50 -12.34 -25.20
C PRO A 163 -1.48 -13.38 -25.75
N PRO A 164 -1.25 -13.88 -26.98
CA PRO A 164 -2.15 -14.83 -27.61
C PRO A 164 -2.39 -16.03 -26.69
N ARG A 165 -3.65 -16.51 -26.67
CA ARG A 165 -4.24 -17.54 -25.78
C ARG A 165 -3.45 -18.85 -25.59
N ARG A 166 -2.30 -19.03 -26.26
CA ARG A 166 -1.42 -20.21 -26.20
C ARG A 166 -0.31 -20.14 -25.16
N GLN A 167 -0.10 -19.03 -24.45
CA GLN A 167 0.93 -18.94 -23.40
C GLN A 167 0.28 -18.85 -22.01
N ALA A 168 0.01 -20.01 -21.42
CA ALA A 168 -0.49 -20.21 -20.04
C ALA A 168 0.50 -19.77 -18.93
N ARG A 169 1.36 -18.78 -19.19
CA ARG A 169 2.40 -18.28 -18.28
C ARG A 169 2.65 -16.77 -18.33
N ALA A 170 1.86 -16.01 -19.10
CA ALA A 170 1.93 -14.57 -19.01
C ALA A 170 1.25 -14.11 -17.71
N LEU A 171 1.97 -13.36 -16.86
CA LEU A 171 1.37 -12.73 -15.68
C LEU A 171 0.15 -11.90 -16.12
N PRO A 172 -0.96 -11.91 -15.35
CA PRO A 172 -2.16 -11.15 -15.68
C PRO A 172 -1.83 -9.66 -15.87
N LEU A 173 -2.39 -9.04 -16.92
CA LEU A 173 -2.24 -7.61 -17.19
C LEU A 173 -2.65 -6.77 -15.96
N CYS A 174 -3.70 -7.22 -15.28
CA CYS A 174 -4.16 -6.70 -14.01
C CYS A 174 -4.32 -7.84 -13.01
N THR A 175 -3.64 -7.73 -11.88
CA THR A 175 -3.81 -8.60 -10.70
C THR A 175 -4.60 -7.85 -9.65
N LEU A 176 -5.27 -8.55 -8.74
CA LEU A 176 -5.92 -7.93 -7.60
C LEU A 176 -4.97 -7.88 -6.40
N CYS A 177 -4.87 -6.73 -5.76
CA CYS A 177 -4.19 -6.60 -4.47
C CYS A 177 -5.21 -6.17 -3.41
N LEU A 178 -5.19 -6.83 -2.25
CA LEU A 178 -6.18 -6.60 -1.22
C LEU A 178 -5.75 -5.46 -0.32
N ASP A 179 -6.55 -4.39 -0.28
CA ASP A 179 -6.23 -3.21 0.49
C ASP A 179 -6.40 -3.48 1.99
N TRP A 180 -5.36 -3.30 2.80
CA TRP A 180 -5.45 -3.54 4.23
C TRP A 180 -6.31 -2.50 4.98
N SER A 181 -6.44 -1.27 4.46
CA SER A 181 -7.22 -0.22 5.13
C SER A 181 -8.70 -0.35 4.82
N GLU A 182 -9.03 -0.70 3.58
CA GLU A 182 -10.42 -0.85 3.11
C GLU A 182 -10.93 -2.29 3.18
N ARG A 183 -10.04 -3.29 3.24
CA ARG A 183 -10.33 -4.73 3.13
C ARG A 183 -11.04 -5.10 1.82
N ARG A 184 -10.73 -4.38 0.75
CA ARG A 184 -11.34 -4.54 -0.58
C ARG A 184 -10.26 -4.60 -1.66
N PRO A 185 -10.47 -5.36 -2.75
CA PRO A 185 -9.48 -5.47 -3.81
C PRO A 185 -9.29 -4.12 -4.52
N HIS A 186 -8.06 -3.84 -4.95
CA HIS A 186 -7.72 -2.79 -5.88
C HIS A 186 -6.84 -3.32 -7.03
N LEU A 187 -6.65 -2.50 -8.06
CA LEU A 187 -5.94 -2.89 -9.28
C LEU A 187 -4.43 -2.79 -9.11
N ALA A 188 -3.74 -3.90 -9.35
CA ALA A 188 -2.29 -4.01 -9.37
C ALA A 188 -1.79 -4.53 -10.74
N GLY A 189 -0.52 -4.90 -10.82
CA GLY A 189 0.10 -5.36 -12.06
C GLY A 189 0.40 -4.20 -13.03
N ARG A 190 0.52 -4.52 -14.32
CA ARG A 190 0.87 -3.52 -15.35
C ARG A 190 -0.18 -2.41 -15.43
N LEU A 191 -1.46 -2.76 -15.32
CA LEU A 191 -2.56 -1.79 -15.28
C LEU A 191 -2.45 -0.86 -14.06
N GLY A 192 -2.35 -1.43 -12.85
CA GLY A 192 -2.28 -0.65 -11.62
C GLY A 192 -1.10 0.32 -11.61
N LYS A 193 0.06 -0.14 -12.10
CA LYS A 193 1.26 0.70 -12.27
C LYS A 193 1.03 1.83 -13.28
N ALA A 194 0.48 1.53 -14.46
CA ALA A 194 0.23 2.53 -15.49
C ALA A 194 -0.76 3.60 -15.03
N LEU A 195 -1.81 3.23 -14.31
CA LEU A 195 -2.76 4.18 -13.71
C LEU A 195 -2.09 5.07 -12.67
N CYS A 196 -1.19 4.52 -11.85
CA CYS A 196 -0.41 5.29 -10.89
C CYS A 196 0.52 6.29 -11.59
N GLU A 197 1.26 5.84 -12.61
CA GLU A 197 2.16 6.69 -13.39
C GLU A 197 1.39 7.79 -14.14
N HIS A 198 0.25 7.47 -14.75
CA HIS A 198 -0.63 8.44 -15.40
C HIS A 198 -1.14 9.49 -14.41
N GLY A 199 -1.69 9.07 -13.27
CA GLY A 199 -2.20 10.02 -12.27
C GLY A 199 -1.13 11.00 -11.79
N ILE A 200 0.12 10.55 -11.68
CA ILE A 200 1.25 11.42 -11.30
C ILE A 200 1.70 12.30 -12.47
N GLY A 201 1.84 11.73 -13.67
CA GLY A 201 2.28 12.46 -14.86
C GLY A 201 1.28 13.52 -15.32
N ALA A 202 -0.02 13.28 -15.15
CA ALA A 202 -1.10 14.22 -15.43
C ALA A 202 -1.30 15.27 -14.31
N GLY A 203 -0.52 15.19 -13.22
CA GLY A 203 -0.64 16.09 -12.07
C GLY A 203 -1.87 15.88 -11.21
N TRP A 204 -2.58 14.76 -11.36
CA TRP A 204 -3.75 14.39 -10.54
C TRP A 204 -3.34 13.92 -9.14
N LEU A 205 -2.16 13.31 -9.06
CA LEU A 205 -1.56 12.81 -7.84
C LEU A 205 -0.19 13.42 -7.64
N ARG A 206 0.11 13.82 -6.41
CA ARG A 206 1.44 14.27 -6.00
C ARG A 206 2.01 13.33 -4.94
N LYS A 207 3.22 12.81 -5.19
CA LYS A 207 3.94 12.02 -4.18
C LYS A 207 4.42 12.94 -3.06
N ARG A 208 4.17 12.55 -1.81
CA ARG A 208 4.81 13.22 -0.67
C ARG A 208 6.27 12.78 -0.55
N PRO A 209 7.23 13.69 -0.33
CA PRO A 209 8.62 13.33 -0.14
C PRO A 209 8.80 12.32 1.01
N ALA A 210 9.64 11.31 0.77
CA ALA A 210 9.95 10.25 1.73
C ALA A 210 8.73 9.50 2.31
N SER A 211 7.57 9.54 1.65
CA SER A 211 6.35 8.85 2.06
C SER A 211 5.68 8.15 0.88
N ARG A 212 4.90 7.11 1.18
CA ARG A 212 4.02 6.38 0.26
C ARG A 212 2.68 7.10 0.08
N THR A 213 2.38 8.12 0.88
CA THR A 213 1.13 8.88 0.77
C THR A 213 1.08 9.65 -0.54
N LEU A 214 -0.08 9.60 -1.20
CA LEU A 214 -0.40 10.36 -2.40
C LEU A 214 -1.37 11.48 -2.03
N GLU A 215 -1.05 12.70 -2.44
CA GLU A 215 -1.96 13.84 -2.36
C GLU A 215 -2.77 13.91 -3.66
N ILE A 216 -4.10 13.91 -3.55
CA ILE A 216 -4.99 14.15 -4.68
C ILE A 216 -5.09 15.66 -4.88
N THR A 217 -4.69 16.15 -6.04
CA THR A 217 -4.75 17.57 -6.38
C THR A 217 -6.18 17.99 -6.73
N PRO A 218 -6.51 19.30 -6.72
CA PRO A 218 -7.81 19.77 -7.24
C PRO A 218 -8.07 19.33 -8.69
N GLU A 219 -7.02 19.30 -9.52
CA GLU A 219 -7.06 18.78 -10.88
C GLU A 219 -7.38 17.29 -10.90
N GLY A 220 -6.77 16.52 -9.99
CA GLY A 220 -7.03 15.09 -9.85
C GLY A 220 -8.44 14.78 -9.39
N GLU A 221 -8.99 15.54 -8.45
CA GLU A 221 -10.40 15.37 -8.04
C GLU A 221 -11.37 15.58 -9.21
N ARG A 222 -11.09 16.56 -10.08
CA ARG A 222 -11.86 16.76 -11.32
C ARG A 222 -11.64 15.62 -12.30
N GLY A 223 -10.39 15.24 -12.55
CA GLY A 223 -10.02 14.16 -13.47
C GLY A 223 -10.62 12.81 -13.10
N TYR A 224 -10.53 12.40 -11.84
CA TYR A 224 -11.14 11.15 -11.36
C TYR A 224 -12.67 11.19 -11.40
N ARG A 225 -13.28 12.35 -11.20
CA ARG A 225 -14.74 12.50 -11.34
C ARG A 225 -15.19 12.43 -12.79
N GLU A 226 -14.53 13.14 -13.69
CA GLU A 226 -14.94 13.24 -15.10
C GLU A 226 -14.59 11.99 -15.91
N ARG A 227 -13.41 11.40 -15.66
CA ARG A 227 -12.91 10.27 -16.45
C ARG A 227 -13.21 8.93 -15.81
N PHE A 228 -13.18 8.85 -14.48
CA PHE A 228 -13.40 7.61 -13.74
C PHE A 228 -14.71 7.62 -12.94
N LEU A 229 -15.56 8.65 -13.03
CA LEU A 229 -16.85 8.66 -12.33
C LEU A 229 -16.73 8.37 -10.82
N ILE A 230 -15.62 8.80 -10.21
CA ILE A 230 -15.36 8.67 -8.78
C ILE A 230 -15.84 9.94 -8.09
N GLU A 231 -16.74 9.78 -7.11
CA GLU A 231 -17.20 10.87 -6.27
C GLU A 231 -16.14 11.30 -5.24
N ALA A 232 -16.43 12.35 -4.47
CA ALA A 232 -15.51 12.83 -3.46
C ALA A 232 -15.18 11.74 -2.42
N LEU A 233 -13.88 11.45 -2.26
CA LEU A 233 -13.38 10.53 -1.25
C LEU A 233 -13.41 11.25 0.12
N GLY A 234 -14.51 11.09 0.85
CA GLY A 234 -14.79 11.73 2.16
C GLY A 234 -13.85 11.32 3.27
#